data_AF-A0A1I6NTF8-F1
#
_entry.id   AF-A0A1I6NTF8-F1
#
_cell.length_a   1.000
_cell.length_b   1.000
_cell.length_c   1.000
_cell.angle_alpha   90.00
_cell.angle_beta   90.00
_cell.angle_gamma   90.00
#
_symmetry.space_group_name_H-M   'P 1'
#
loop_
_entity.id
_entity.type
_entity.pdbx_description
1 polymer ?
#
loop_
_entity_poly.entity_id
_entity_poly.type
_entity_poly.pdbx_seq_one_letter_code
_entity_poly.pdbx_strand_id
1 'polypeptide(L)'
;MAEERYVPQVTSAAIPEDGGWAELSKENVLILSIPEWEDLMEQSAVGYKKVWMYDRKADAYIFCFRLPDGTERAVAFAKDHGGLLLRDQRAFKPFSILLTAQPIGEGDDSTSMLLLSDVSLKRHPHAGW
;
A
#
# COMPACT_ATOMS: atom_id res chain seq x y z
N MET A 1 -2.28 20.86 19.68
CA MET A 1 -3.39 19.93 19.43
C MET A 1 -2.76 18.57 19.16
N ALA A 2 -3.08 17.55 19.95
CA ALA A 2 -2.51 16.22 19.72
C ALA A 2 -3.17 15.65 18.46
N GLU A 3 -2.41 15.40 17.39
CA GLU A 3 -2.93 14.68 16.23
C GLU A 3 -3.40 13.31 16.70
N GLU A 4 -4.67 12.99 16.46
CA GLU A 4 -5.21 11.66 16.74
C GLU A 4 -4.46 10.63 15.90
N ARG A 5 -3.57 9.90 16.58
CA ARG A 5 -2.80 8.81 15.98
C ARG A 5 -3.77 7.73 15.51
N TYR A 6 -3.69 7.40 14.22
CA TYR A 6 -4.45 6.30 13.63
C TYR A 6 -4.03 4.96 14.26
N VAL A 7 -5.00 4.24 14.81
CA VAL A 7 -4.84 2.88 15.34
C VAL A 7 -5.71 1.94 14.48
N PRO A 8 -5.10 1.09 13.65
CA PRO A 8 -5.83 0.25 12.72
C PRO A 8 -6.67 -0.80 13.47
N GLN A 9 -7.90 -1.02 13.00
CA GLN A 9 -8.84 -2.04 13.50
C GLN A 9 -9.00 -3.21 12.52
N VAL A 10 -8.28 -3.19 11.40
CA VAL A 10 -8.23 -4.27 10.41
C VAL A 10 -7.83 -5.61 11.04
N THR A 11 -8.58 -6.66 10.73
CA THR A 11 -8.32 -8.04 11.22
C THR A 11 -7.64 -8.92 10.17
N SER A 12 -7.58 -8.47 8.92
CA SER A 12 -6.97 -9.17 7.79
C SER A 12 -6.28 -8.18 6.87
N ALA A 13 -5.29 -8.66 6.13
CA ALA A 13 -4.60 -7.92 5.10
C ALA A 13 -4.65 -8.69 3.78
N ALA A 14 -4.90 -7.98 2.68
CA ALA A 14 -4.80 -8.53 1.34
C ALA A 14 -3.33 -8.78 0.97
N ILE A 15 -3.11 -9.78 0.15
CA ILE A 15 -1.81 -10.04 -0.47
C ILE A 15 -1.95 -9.65 -1.94
N PRO A 16 -1.21 -8.65 -2.45
CA PRO A 16 -1.29 -8.29 -3.86
C PRO A 16 -0.97 -9.49 -4.76
N GLU A 17 -1.79 -9.72 -5.77
CA GLU A 17 -1.51 -10.75 -6.78
C GLU A 17 -0.30 -10.39 -7.63
N ASP A 18 -0.18 -9.10 -7.95
CA ASP A 18 0.95 -8.55 -8.69
C ASP A 18 1.34 -7.17 -8.14
N GLY A 19 2.58 -6.79 -8.37
CA GLY A 19 3.12 -5.51 -7.92
C GLY A 19 4.33 -5.08 -8.72
N GLY A 20 4.37 -3.80 -9.05
CA GLY A 20 5.42 -3.23 -9.87
C GLY A 20 5.68 -1.79 -9.50
N TRP A 21 6.89 -1.33 -9.80
CA TRP A 21 7.24 0.06 -9.61
C TRP A 21 7.25 0.80 -10.94
N ALA A 22 6.63 1.97 -10.96
CA ALA A 22 6.61 2.90 -12.06
C ALA A 22 7.10 4.29 -11.61
N GLU A 23 7.36 5.16 -12.57
CA GLU A 23 7.62 6.58 -12.33
C GLU A 23 6.51 7.39 -13.00
N LEU A 24 5.78 8.18 -12.21
CA LEU A 24 4.72 9.07 -12.70
C LEU A 24 5.08 10.50 -12.32
N SER A 25 5.24 11.38 -13.31
CA SER A 25 5.56 12.79 -13.07
C SER A 25 6.78 13.03 -12.16
N LYS A 26 7.81 12.18 -12.25
CA LYS A 26 9.03 12.15 -11.41
C LYS A 26 8.84 11.65 -9.98
N GLU A 27 7.68 11.08 -9.66
CA GLU A 27 7.41 10.43 -8.38
C GLU A 27 7.47 8.92 -8.54
N ASN A 28 8.05 8.24 -7.54
CA ASN A 28 8.04 6.79 -7.49
C ASN A 28 6.63 6.32 -7.10
N VAL A 29 6.07 5.42 -7.91
CA VAL A 29 4.75 4.84 -7.66
C VAL A 29 4.87 3.33 -7.58
N LEU A 30 4.43 2.77 -6.45
CA LEU A 30 4.27 1.34 -6.28
C LEU A 30 2.85 0.96 -6.69
N ILE A 31 2.71 0.28 -7.82
CA ILE A 31 1.44 -0.22 -8.36
C ILE A 31 1.21 -1.61 -7.79
N LEU A 32 0.01 -1.87 -7.25
CA LEU A 32 -0.39 -3.16 -6.69
C LEU A 32 -1.73 -3.57 -7.26
N SER A 33 -1.82 -4.82 -7.71
CA SER A 33 -3.07 -5.46 -8.12
C SER A 33 -3.66 -6.25 -6.95
N ILE A 34 -4.88 -5.89 -6.57
CA ILE A 34 -5.66 -6.54 -5.50
C ILE A 34 -7.11 -6.71 -6.01
N PRO A 35 -7.40 -7.80 -6.75
CA PRO A 35 -8.69 -8.00 -7.40
C PRO A 35 -9.88 -8.03 -6.44
N GLU A 36 -9.67 -8.45 -5.19
CA GLU A 36 -10.76 -8.51 -4.20
C GLU A 36 -11.29 -7.13 -3.74
N TRP A 37 -10.67 -6.01 -4.16
CA TRP A 37 -11.02 -4.65 -3.74
C TRP A 37 -11.62 -3.78 -4.85
N GLU A 38 -12.33 -4.38 -5.81
CA GLU A 38 -12.99 -3.65 -6.90
C GLU A 38 -13.87 -2.50 -6.39
N ASP A 39 -14.57 -2.71 -5.27
CA ASP A 39 -15.43 -1.73 -4.59
C ASP A 39 -14.69 -0.51 -4.01
N LEU A 40 -13.37 -0.59 -3.87
CA LEU A 40 -12.52 0.44 -3.28
C LEU A 40 -11.95 1.40 -4.34
N MET A 41 -11.81 0.95 -5.58
CA MET A 41 -10.98 1.63 -6.59
C MET A 41 -11.56 2.95 -7.10
N GLU A 42 -12.86 3.18 -6.92
CA GLU A 42 -13.54 4.41 -7.33
C GLU A 42 -13.48 5.51 -6.26
N GLN A 43 -12.93 5.22 -5.09
CA GLN A 43 -12.98 6.14 -3.95
C GLN A 43 -11.88 7.20 -3.99
N SER A 44 -12.11 8.32 -3.30
CA SER A 44 -11.06 9.31 -3.07
C SER A 44 -10.25 8.97 -1.83
N ALA A 45 -8.93 8.94 -1.96
CA ALA A 45 -8.02 8.81 -0.84
C ALA A 45 -7.65 10.13 -0.17
N VAL A 46 -8.19 11.28 -0.59
CA VAL A 46 -7.76 12.58 -0.03
C VAL A 46 -8.06 12.65 1.47
N GLY A 47 -7.01 12.83 2.29
CA GLY A 47 -7.14 12.87 3.75
C GLY A 47 -7.16 11.50 4.43
N TYR A 48 -6.83 10.42 3.72
CA TYR A 48 -6.69 9.09 4.31
C TYR A 48 -5.64 9.07 5.42
N LYS A 49 -5.84 8.18 6.40
CA LYS A 49 -4.86 7.91 7.46
C LYS A 49 -4.12 6.61 7.14
N LYS A 50 -2.85 6.52 7.52
CA LYS A 50 -2.02 5.33 7.26
C LYS A 50 -1.06 5.02 8.39
N VAL A 51 -0.69 3.76 8.50
CA VAL A 51 0.37 3.29 9.39
C VAL A 51 1.05 2.04 8.81
N TRP A 52 2.35 1.94 9.03
CA TRP A 52 3.10 0.72 8.77
C TRP A 52 3.25 -0.09 10.05
N MET A 53 3.00 -1.38 9.94
CA MET A 53 3.26 -2.37 10.99
C MET A 53 4.26 -3.40 10.45
N TYR A 54 4.97 -4.06 11.36
CA TYR A 54 5.83 -5.18 11.03
C TYR A 54 5.41 -6.38 11.88
N ASP A 55 4.91 -7.43 11.23
CA ASP A 55 4.60 -8.70 11.86
C ASP A 55 5.86 -9.57 11.86
N ARG A 56 6.41 -9.80 13.06
CA ARG A 56 7.62 -10.61 13.26
C ARG A 56 7.39 -12.09 13.01
N LYS A 57 6.17 -12.60 13.24
CA LYS A 57 5.86 -14.03 13.07
C LYS A 57 5.72 -14.37 11.59
N ALA A 58 5.08 -13.48 10.83
CA ALA A 58 4.91 -13.63 9.40
C ALA A 58 6.10 -13.11 8.57
N ASP A 59 7.09 -12.46 9.22
CA ASP A 59 8.19 -11.73 8.58
C ASP A 59 7.68 -10.82 7.44
N ALA A 60 6.69 -9.99 7.77
CA ALA A 60 5.93 -9.21 6.79
C ALA A 60 5.73 -7.77 7.26
N TYR A 61 5.85 -6.82 6.33
CA TYR A 61 5.34 -5.47 6.55
C TYR A 61 3.85 -5.42 6.20
N ILE A 62 3.08 -4.73 7.03
CA ILE A 62 1.64 -4.54 6.81
C ILE A 62 1.41 -3.04 6.69
N PHE A 63 0.89 -2.63 5.53
CA PHE A 63 0.46 -1.26 5.29
C PHE A 63 -1.03 -1.16 5.57
N CYS A 64 -1.39 -0.51 6.67
CA CYS A 64 -2.79 -0.27 7.02
C CYS A 64 -3.18 1.15 6.63
N PHE A 65 -4.36 1.32 6.05
CA PHE A 65 -4.90 2.62 5.73
C PHE A 65 -6.40 2.70 6.00
N ARG A 66 -6.86 3.92 6.26
CA ARG A 66 -8.26 4.26 6.46
C ARG A 66 -8.65 5.41 5.55
N LEU A 67 -9.65 5.19 4.72
CA LEU A 67 -10.23 6.20 3.85
C LEU A 67 -11.14 7.17 4.64
N PRO A 68 -11.46 8.35 4.07
CA PRO A 68 -12.26 9.37 4.77
C PRO A 68 -13.68 8.91 5.16
N ASP A 69 -14.24 7.98 4.41
CA ASP A 69 -15.55 7.36 4.68
C ASP A 69 -15.52 6.37 5.86
N GLY A 70 -14.35 6.08 6.41
CA GLY A 70 -14.13 5.13 7.49
C GLY A 70 -13.71 3.73 7.04
N THR A 71 -13.65 3.47 5.73
CA THR A 71 -13.23 2.17 5.19
C THR A 71 -11.76 1.89 5.56
N GLU A 72 -11.52 0.81 6.29
CA GLU A 72 -10.17 0.35 6.65
C GLU A 72 -9.77 -0.88 5.84
N ARG A 73 -8.53 -0.85 5.33
CA ARG A 73 -7.91 -1.93 4.56
C ARG A 73 -6.44 -2.06 4.93
N ALA A 74 -5.88 -3.23 4.67
CA ALA A 74 -4.47 -3.51 4.90
C ALA A 74 -3.88 -4.36 3.79
N VAL A 75 -2.63 -4.08 3.43
CA VAL A 75 -1.85 -4.82 2.45
C VAL A 75 -0.65 -5.47 3.14
N ALA A 76 -0.47 -6.77 2.95
CA ALA A 76 0.65 -7.53 3.49
C ALA A 76 1.77 -7.70 2.45
N PHE A 77 2.99 -7.37 2.86
CA PHE A 77 4.21 -7.52 2.10
C PHE A 77 5.11 -8.53 2.81
N ALA A 78 4.84 -9.82 2.59
CA ALA A 78 5.69 -10.90 3.08
C ALA A 78 7.08 -10.84 2.45
N LYS A 79 8.13 -11.02 3.26
CA LYS A 79 9.54 -10.86 2.85
C LYS A 79 9.93 -11.48 1.52
N ASP A 80 9.50 -12.73 1.29
CA ASP A 80 9.90 -13.52 0.12
C ASP A 80 8.98 -13.30 -1.10
N HIS A 81 7.95 -12.45 -0.96
CA HIS A 81 7.01 -12.09 -2.04
C HIS A 81 6.94 -10.56 -2.19
N GLY A 82 5.83 -9.93 -1.81
CA GLY A 82 5.65 -8.47 -1.90
C GLY A 82 6.72 -7.66 -1.16
N GLY A 83 7.40 -8.25 -0.18
CA GLY A 83 8.56 -7.66 0.48
C GLY A 83 9.71 -7.34 -0.46
N LEU A 84 9.88 -8.07 -1.57
CA LEU A 84 10.89 -7.76 -2.59
C LEU A 84 10.68 -6.36 -3.18
N LEU A 85 9.42 -5.93 -3.36
CA LEU A 85 9.08 -4.57 -3.82
C LEU A 85 9.53 -3.53 -2.80
N LEU A 86 9.42 -3.83 -1.52
CA LEU A 86 9.86 -2.94 -0.44
C LEU A 86 11.37 -2.92 -0.28
N ARG A 87 12.14 -3.83 -0.87
CA ARG A 87 13.62 -3.84 -0.85
C ARG A 87 14.23 -3.01 -1.98
N ASP A 88 13.43 -2.61 -2.95
CA ASP A 88 13.84 -1.71 -4.03
C ASP A 88 14.29 -0.36 -3.46
N GLN A 89 15.30 0.26 -4.09
CA GLN A 89 15.83 1.57 -3.68
C GLN A 89 14.75 2.66 -3.66
N ARG A 90 13.73 2.55 -4.52
CA ARG A 90 12.59 3.47 -4.57
C ARG A 90 11.79 3.50 -3.27
N ALA A 91 11.71 2.37 -2.55
CA ALA A 91 11.00 2.27 -1.28
C ALA A 91 11.72 2.96 -0.10
N PHE A 92 12.98 3.39 -0.27
CA PHE A 92 13.73 4.12 0.74
C PHE A 92 13.48 5.64 0.72
N LYS A 93 12.77 6.13 -0.29
CA LYS A 93 12.32 7.51 -0.41
C LYS A 93 10.80 7.57 -0.20
N PRO A 94 10.19 8.75 -0.02
CA PRO A 94 8.75 8.88 -0.17
C PRO A 94 8.29 8.41 -1.55
N PHE A 95 7.16 7.72 -1.59
CA PHE A 95 6.52 7.19 -2.79
C PHE A 95 5.01 7.25 -2.67
N SER A 96 4.31 6.98 -3.76
CA SER A 96 2.86 6.80 -3.77
C SER A 96 2.53 5.32 -4.00
N ILE A 97 1.42 4.83 -3.45
CA ILE A 97 0.90 3.49 -3.76
C ILE A 97 -0.32 3.68 -4.65
N LEU A 98 -0.34 3.02 -5.80
CA LEU A 98 -1.49 2.97 -6.70
C LEU A 98 -2.09 1.57 -6.62
N LEU A 99 -3.35 1.48 -6.21
CA LEU A 99 -4.07 0.21 -6.14
C LEU A 99 -5.00 0.09 -7.35
N THR A 100 -5.09 -1.13 -7.88
CA THR A 100 -6.04 -1.50 -8.93
C THR A 100 -6.61 -2.89 -8.64
N ALA A 101 -7.82 -3.17 -9.13
CA ALA A 101 -8.38 -4.53 -9.12
C ALA A 101 -8.00 -5.34 -10.37
N GLN A 102 -7.39 -4.71 -11.37
CA GLN A 102 -7.02 -5.34 -12.63
C GLN A 102 -5.55 -5.79 -12.67
N PRO A 103 -5.21 -6.82 -13.45
CA PRO A 103 -3.84 -7.22 -13.70
C PRO A 103 -2.97 -6.07 -14.22
N ILE A 104 -1.72 -6.00 -13.75
CA ILE A 104 -0.78 -4.97 -14.18
C ILE A 104 -0.42 -5.21 -15.65
N GLY A 105 -0.66 -4.21 -16.51
CA GLY A 105 -0.40 -4.28 -17.95
C GLY A 105 -1.63 -4.51 -18.82
N GLU A 106 -2.78 -4.82 -18.22
CA GLU A 106 -4.06 -4.95 -18.93
C GLU A 106 -4.98 -3.73 -18.76
N GLY A 107 -4.59 -2.76 -17.91
CA GLY A 107 -5.35 -1.55 -17.66
C GLY A 107 -5.37 -0.58 -18.84
N ASP A 108 -6.52 0.07 -19.02
CA ASP A 108 -6.73 1.18 -19.95
C ASP A 108 -6.92 2.52 -19.22
N ASP A 109 -7.08 3.61 -19.97
CA ASP A 109 -7.28 4.96 -19.42
C ASP A 109 -8.58 5.09 -18.58
N SER A 110 -9.49 4.12 -18.65
CA SER A 110 -10.76 4.10 -17.91
C SER A 110 -10.71 3.24 -16.65
N THR A 111 -9.56 2.60 -16.38
CA THR A 111 -9.41 1.69 -15.24
C THR A 111 -9.45 2.46 -13.93
N SER A 112 -10.41 2.11 -13.08
CA SER A 112 -10.54 2.68 -11.73
C SER A 112 -9.32 2.31 -10.88
N MET A 113 -8.69 3.32 -10.28
CA MET A 113 -7.50 3.14 -9.45
C MET A 113 -7.53 4.05 -8.24
N LEU A 114 -7.04 3.54 -7.11
CA LEU A 114 -6.92 4.31 -5.87
C LEU A 114 -5.47 4.72 -5.63
N LEU A 115 -5.21 6.03 -5.67
CA LEU A 115 -3.88 6.58 -5.41
C LEU A 115 -3.73 7.02 -3.94
N LEU A 116 -2.80 6.40 -3.23
CA LEU A 116 -2.40 6.70 -1.86
C LEU A 116 -1.05 7.45 -1.89
N SER A 117 -1.10 8.78 -1.85
CA SER A 117 0.09 9.64 -1.91
C SER A 117 0.83 9.76 -0.58
N ASP A 118 2.08 10.25 -0.62
CA ASP A 118 2.92 10.56 0.54
C ASP A 118 3.18 9.36 1.46
N VAL A 119 3.36 8.17 0.89
CA VAL A 119 3.72 6.97 1.64
C VAL A 119 5.22 6.98 1.92
N SER A 120 5.59 6.70 3.16
CA SER A 120 6.97 6.44 3.55
C SER A 120 7.01 5.23 4.48
N LEU A 121 7.94 4.32 4.20
CA LEU A 121 8.15 3.13 5.02
C LEU A 121 9.26 3.40 6.02
N LYS A 122 8.92 3.40 7.31
CA LYS A 122 9.93 3.34 8.37
C LYS A 122 10.27 1.88 8.64
N ARG A 123 11.44 1.43 8.18
CA ARG A 123 11.89 0.05 8.39
C ARG A 123 12.05 -0.26 9.87
N HIS A 124 11.60 -1.44 10.25
CA HIS A 124 11.70 -1.94 11.61
C HIS A 124 13.05 -2.64 11.81
N PRO A 125 13.83 -2.37 12.88
CA PRO A 125 15.17 -2.94 13.07
C PRO A 125 15.21 -4.47 13.05
N HIS A 126 14.14 -5.12 13.54
CA HIS A 126 14.04 -6.58 13.55
C HIS A 126 13.66 -7.20 12.20
N ALA A 127 13.30 -6.42 11.18
CA ALA A 127 13.06 -6.98 9.85
C ALA A 127 14.36 -7.53 9.27
N GLY A 128 15.46 -6.78 9.41
CA GLY A 128 16.77 -7.23 8.90
C GLY A 128 16.85 -7.32 7.37
N TRP A 129 15.88 -6.77 6.65
CA TRP A 129 15.83 -6.72 5.18
C TRP A 129 15.25 -5.41 4.64
#